data_AF-A0A913YX82-F1
#
_entry.id   AF-A0A913YX82-F1
#
_cell.length_a   1.000
_cell.length_b   1.000
_cell.length_c   1.000
_cell.angle_alpha   90.00
_cell.angle_beta   90.00
_cell.angle_gamma   90.00
#
_symmetry.space_group_name_H-M   'P 1'
#
loop_
_entity.id
_entity.type
_entity.pdbx_description
1 polymer ?
#
loop_
_entity_poly.entity_id
_entity_poly.type
_entity_poly.pdbx_seq_one_letter_code
_entity_poly.pdbx_strand_id
1 'polypeptide(L)'
;MVSEEVGVRVMLLDSKGLRIMPSEATKGHAFWQPTRKVYAIPVESAGSLEGKRKRSSDQQTSSSEFKEVISELKKMKEDLSKVKDAQEGTESAAQRGTHVTSFLKNVFRCTICFGSTKLPAACCSSCEAIIGCIHCVEQWRDDNQATSEFMCPLCRAEGEYKTVPVIRELQEALVSIDANDLQENGQ
;
A
#
# COMPACT_ATOMS: atom_id res chain seq x y z
N MET A 1 10.86 -16.49 37.81
CA MET A 1 11.54 -15.94 36.62
C MET A 1 10.75 -16.44 35.42
N VAL A 2 9.84 -15.61 34.91
CA VAL A 2 9.05 -15.92 33.73
C VAL A 2 9.71 -15.15 32.59
N SER A 3 10.32 -15.85 31.64
CA SER A 3 10.83 -15.20 30.45
C SER A 3 9.64 -14.62 29.69
N GLU A 4 9.52 -13.30 29.64
CA GLU A 4 8.63 -12.61 28.71
C GLU A 4 9.11 -12.91 27.29
N GLU A 5 8.35 -13.70 26.55
CA GLU A 5 8.56 -13.88 25.12
C GLU A 5 8.14 -12.59 24.41
N VAL A 6 9.09 -11.67 24.24
CA VAL A 6 8.92 -10.52 23.35
C VAL A 6 9.03 -11.03 21.92
N GLY A 7 7.90 -11.23 21.24
CA GLY A 7 7.90 -11.70 19.86
C GLY A 7 6.53 -11.69 19.19
N VAL A 8 6.50 -11.37 17.89
CA VAL A 8 5.29 -11.48 17.06
C VAL A 8 5.19 -12.92 16.56
N ARG A 9 4.06 -13.59 16.82
CA ARG A 9 3.80 -14.92 16.26
C ARG A 9 3.47 -14.82 14.77
N VAL A 10 4.26 -15.50 13.95
CA VAL A 10 4.11 -15.49 12.49
C VAL A 10 3.84 -16.89 11.93
N MET A 11 3.11 -16.94 10.83
CA MET A 11 2.88 -18.11 10.00
C MET A 11 3.68 -17.98 8.70
N LEU A 12 4.37 -19.05 8.32
CA LEU A 12 5.17 -19.09 7.10
C LEU A 12 4.35 -19.64 5.94
N LEU A 13 4.44 -18.96 4.79
CA LEU A 13 3.76 -19.32 3.55
C LEU A 13 4.77 -19.53 2.42
N ASP A 14 4.47 -20.45 1.52
CA ASP A 14 5.22 -20.65 0.28
C ASP A 14 4.88 -19.60 -0.79
N SER A 15 5.49 -19.71 -1.97
CA SER A 15 5.24 -18.81 -3.11
C SER A 15 3.82 -18.88 -3.68
N LYS A 16 3.03 -19.88 -3.29
CA LYS A 16 1.62 -20.07 -3.66
C LYS A 16 0.67 -19.64 -2.55
N GLY A 17 1.20 -19.10 -1.43
CA GLY A 17 0.39 -18.69 -0.28
C GLY A 17 -0.07 -19.86 0.59
N LEU A 18 0.55 -21.04 0.47
CA LEU A 18 0.23 -22.22 1.29
C LEU A 18 1.08 -22.25 2.55
N ARG A 19 0.45 -22.62 3.66
CA ARG A 19 1.12 -22.76 4.96
C ARG A 19 2.22 -23.81 4.90
N ILE A 20 3.43 -23.40 5.25
CA ILE A 20 4.56 -24.31 5.44
C ILE A 20 4.41 -24.94 6.83
N MET A 21 3.98 -26.19 6.85
CA MET A 21 3.83 -26.94 8.08
C MET A 21 5.20 -27.44 8.58
N PRO A 22 5.49 -27.31 9.88
CA PRO A 22 6.70 -27.90 10.44
C PRO A 22 6.66 -29.41 10.29
N SER A 23 7.63 -29.94 9.55
CA SER A 23 7.85 -31.37 9.31
C SER A 23 9.35 -31.64 9.22
N GLU A 24 9.76 -32.91 9.25
CA GLU A 24 11.18 -33.28 9.07
C GLU A 24 11.75 -32.71 7.76
N ALA A 25 10.94 -32.65 6.70
CA ALA A 25 11.33 -32.08 5.41
C ALA A 25 11.58 -30.56 5.45
N THR A 26 10.95 -29.83 6.38
CA THR A 26 11.05 -28.35 6.48
C THR A 26 12.03 -27.90 7.57
N LYS A 27 12.63 -28.83 8.31
CA LYS A 27 13.69 -28.53 9.30
C LYS A 27 15.07 -28.42 8.67
N GLY A 28 15.28 -29.09 7.54
CA GLY A 28 16.59 -29.16 6.89
C GLY A 28 16.97 -27.86 6.16
N HIS A 29 18.25 -27.48 6.24
CA HIS A 29 18.83 -26.34 5.52
C HIS A 29 18.61 -26.41 3.99
N ALA A 30 18.50 -27.62 3.44
CA ALA A 30 18.18 -27.84 2.02
C ALA A 30 16.78 -27.29 1.62
N PHE A 31 15.83 -27.27 2.55
CA PHE A 31 14.51 -26.70 2.31
C PHE A 31 14.55 -25.17 2.23
N TRP A 32 15.41 -24.53 3.05
CA TRP A 32 15.54 -23.07 3.20
C TRP A 32 16.55 -22.43 2.23
N GLN A 33 16.95 -23.16 1.18
CA GLN A 33 17.84 -22.61 0.17
C GLN A 33 17.23 -21.35 -0.50
N PRO A 34 18.04 -20.35 -0.86
CA PRO A 34 17.60 -19.02 -1.33
C PRO A 34 16.84 -19.01 -2.66
N THR A 35 16.58 -20.17 -3.27
CA THR A 35 15.80 -20.32 -4.50
C THR A 35 14.30 -20.22 -4.27
N ARG A 36 13.82 -20.34 -3.03
CA ARG A 36 12.39 -20.34 -2.69
C ARG A 36 12.00 -19.02 -2.03
N LYS A 37 10.90 -18.42 -2.49
CA LYS A 37 10.26 -17.29 -1.81
C LYS A 37 9.44 -17.83 -0.65
N VAL A 38 9.71 -17.33 0.55
CA VAL A 38 8.93 -17.61 1.76
C VAL A 38 8.43 -16.29 2.31
N TYR A 39 7.16 -16.27 2.71
CA TYR A 39 6.51 -15.11 3.30
C TYR A 39 6.17 -15.41 4.76
N ALA A 40 6.24 -14.39 5.61
CA ALA A 40 5.82 -14.46 7.00
C ALA A 40 4.66 -13.48 7.21
N ILE A 41 3.55 -13.97 7.77
CA ILE A 41 2.39 -13.15 8.11
C ILE A 41 2.04 -13.31 9.60
N PRO A 42 1.52 -12.28 10.28
CA PRO A 42 1.06 -12.41 11.67
C PRO A 42 -0.06 -13.46 11.78
N VAL A 43 -0.03 -14.28 12.83
CA VAL A 43 -1.06 -15.32 13.08
C VAL A 43 -2.45 -14.70 13.26
N GLU A 44 -2.54 -13.49 13.80
CA GLU A 44 -3.79 -12.74 13.95
C GLU A 44 -4.46 -12.44 12.60
N SER A 45 -3.65 -12.29 11.53
CA SER A 45 -4.13 -12.10 10.16
C SER A 45 -4.49 -13.42 9.46
N ALA A 46 -4.19 -14.58 10.05
CA ALA A 46 -4.36 -15.90 9.44
C ALA A 46 -5.78 -16.47 9.54
N GLY A 47 -6.59 -16.02 10.53
CA GLY A 47 -7.95 -16.53 10.78
C GLY A 47 -8.92 -16.34 9.60
N SER A 48 -8.58 -15.50 8.61
CA SER A 48 -9.36 -15.31 7.38
C SER A 48 -9.11 -16.38 6.31
N LEU A 49 -8.03 -17.16 6.41
CA LEU A 49 -7.58 -18.07 5.35
C LEU A 49 -7.97 -19.55 5.56
N GLU A 50 -8.21 -19.98 6.79
CA GLU A 50 -8.59 -21.37 7.10
C GLU A 50 -10.11 -21.48 7.33
N GLY A 51 -10.89 -21.69 6.27
CA GLY A 51 -12.29 -22.11 6.45
C GLY A 51 -13.29 -21.88 5.32
N LYS A 52 -12.97 -21.15 4.24
CA LYS A 52 -13.96 -20.88 3.18
C LYS A 52 -13.67 -21.64 1.88
N ARG A 53 -14.04 -22.92 1.88
CA ARG A 53 -14.60 -23.55 0.66
C ARG A 53 -15.98 -22.94 0.40
N LYS A 54 -16.04 -21.71 -0.11
CA LYS A 54 -17.25 -21.16 -0.72
C LYS A 54 -16.87 -20.32 -1.93
N ARG A 55 -17.33 -20.83 -3.08
CA ARG A 55 -17.62 -20.16 -4.35
C ARG A 55 -17.10 -18.72 -4.48
N SER A 56 -16.18 -18.57 -5.42
CA SER A 56 -16.11 -17.46 -6.39
C SER A 56 -17.23 -16.42 -6.26
N SER A 57 -16.93 -15.29 -5.62
CA SER A 57 -17.44 -13.97 -5.98
C SER A 57 -16.59 -12.91 -5.25
N ASP A 58 -15.99 -12.01 -6.01
CA ASP A 58 -15.55 -10.67 -5.61
C ASP A 58 -14.54 -10.49 -4.47
N GLN A 59 -13.31 -10.94 -4.68
CA GLN A 59 -12.16 -10.34 -3.99
C GLN A 59 -10.89 -10.30 -4.85
N GLN A 60 -11.07 -10.10 -6.17
CA GLN A 60 -9.97 -10.07 -7.14
C GLN A 60 -9.88 -8.75 -7.91
N THR A 61 -10.82 -7.83 -7.71
CA THR A 61 -10.87 -6.52 -8.39
C THR A 61 -9.80 -5.56 -7.86
N SER A 62 -9.72 -5.34 -6.53
CA SER A 62 -8.80 -4.32 -6.00
C SER A 62 -7.31 -4.64 -6.20
N SER A 63 -6.89 -5.90 -6.15
CA SER A 63 -5.48 -6.26 -6.42
C SER A 63 -5.12 -6.16 -7.89
N SER A 64 -6.08 -6.39 -8.80
CA SER A 64 -5.86 -6.26 -10.24
C SER A 64 -5.72 -4.78 -10.62
N GLU A 65 -6.62 -3.93 -10.11
CA GLU A 65 -6.61 -2.49 -10.38
C GLU A 65 -5.34 -1.82 -9.84
N PHE A 66 -4.92 -2.14 -8.62
CA PHE A 66 -3.65 -1.62 -8.08
C PHE A 66 -2.43 -2.15 -8.85
N LYS A 67 -2.42 -3.41 -9.30
CA LYS A 67 -1.33 -3.96 -10.12
C LYS A 67 -1.27 -3.29 -11.49
N GLU A 68 -2.42 -2.99 -12.07
CA GLU A 68 -2.55 -2.30 -13.35
C GLU A 68 -2.04 -0.85 -13.22
N VAL A 69 -2.47 -0.12 -12.18
CA VAL A 69 -1.95 1.21 -11.84
C VAL A 69 -0.43 1.17 -11.61
N ILE A 70 0.10 0.18 -10.89
CA ILE A 70 1.56 0.02 -10.69
C ILE A 70 2.27 -0.28 -12.02
N SER A 71 1.66 -1.08 -12.90
CA SER A 71 2.25 -1.42 -14.20
C SER A 71 2.31 -0.22 -15.14
N GLU A 72 1.27 0.61 -15.12
CA GLU A 72 1.20 1.86 -15.87
C GLU A 72 2.19 2.89 -15.29
N LEU A 73 2.30 3.01 -13.96
CA LEU A 73 3.32 3.85 -13.31
C LEU A 73 4.75 3.41 -13.65
N LYS A 74 5.00 2.10 -13.75
CA LYS A 74 6.32 1.57 -14.16
C LYS A 74 6.65 1.89 -15.61
N LYS A 75 5.71 1.69 -16.54
CA LYS A 75 5.89 2.07 -17.94
C LYS A 75 6.13 3.58 -18.07
N MET A 76 5.34 4.39 -17.37
CA MET A 76 5.48 5.86 -17.40
C MET A 76 6.80 6.34 -16.79
N LYS A 77 7.31 5.68 -15.73
CA LYS A 77 8.66 5.95 -15.18
C LYS A 77 9.75 5.61 -16.19
N GLU A 78 9.61 4.50 -16.91
CA GLU A 78 10.56 4.09 -17.95
C GLU A 78 10.54 5.08 -19.13
N ASP A 79 9.35 5.52 -19.55
CA ASP A 79 9.20 6.52 -20.62
C ASP A 79 9.76 7.90 -20.20
N LEU A 80 9.57 8.32 -18.95
CA LEU A 80 10.19 9.53 -18.40
C LEU A 80 11.73 9.45 -18.36
N SER A 81 12.28 8.27 -18.07
CA SER A 81 13.74 8.07 -18.08
C SER A 81 14.33 8.16 -19.49
N LYS A 82 13.60 7.67 -20.50
CA LYS A 82 14.00 7.77 -21.93
C LYS A 82 13.88 9.19 -22.48
N VAL A 83 12.97 10.01 -21.94
CA VAL A 83 12.80 11.43 -22.31
C VAL A 83 13.90 12.31 -21.69
N LYS A 84 14.48 11.92 -20.55
CA LYS A 84 15.60 12.65 -19.93
C LYS A 84 16.90 12.60 -20.76
N ASP A 85 17.05 11.57 -21.58
CA ASP A 85 18.17 11.41 -22.53
C ASP A 85 17.91 12.09 -23.89
N ALA A 86 16.68 12.56 -24.13
CA ALA A 86 16.25 13.25 -25.34
C ALA A 86 15.77 14.66 -24.99
N GLN A 87 16.70 15.51 -24.54
CA GLN A 87 16.42 16.95 -24.52
C GLN A 87 16.30 17.43 -25.99
N GLU A 88 15.30 18.28 -26.23
CA GLU A 88 14.96 18.96 -27.49
C GLU A 88 13.93 18.24 -28.40
N GLY A 89 12.64 18.45 -28.09
CA GLY A 89 11.60 18.38 -29.11
C GLY A 89 10.22 17.90 -28.63
N THR A 90 9.24 18.78 -28.77
CA THR A 90 7.78 18.53 -28.88
C THR A 90 6.98 18.39 -27.57
N GLU A 91 5.93 19.21 -27.51
CA GLU A 91 5.12 19.60 -26.35
C GLU A 91 4.23 18.46 -25.75
N SER A 92 4.45 17.20 -26.12
CA SER A 92 3.53 16.09 -25.82
C SER A 92 3.93 15.21 -24.63
N ALA A 93 5.18 15.24 -24.18
CA ALA A 93 5.65 14.44 -23.04
C ALA A 93 5.51 15.18 -21.69
N ALA A 94 5.80 16.48 -21.68
CA ALA A 94 5.69 17.32 -20.49
C ALA A 94 4.24 17.39 -19.97
N GLN A 95 3.25 17.58 -20.86
CA GLN A 95 1.82 17.61 -20.50
C GLN A 95 1.29 16.28 -19.95
N ARG A 96 1.83 15.13 -20.39
CA ARG A 96 1.43 13.83 -19.85
C ARG A 96 2.04 13.58 -18.47
N GLY A 97 3.29 14.00 -18.27
CA GLY A 97 3.95 13.95 -16.96
C GLY A 97 3.19 14.77 -15.90
N THR A 98 2.74 15.99 -16.24
CA THR A 98 1.98 16.85 -15.31
C THR A 98 0.60 16.29 -14.98
N HIS A 99 -0.07 15.60 -15.90
CA HIS A 99 -1.37 14.97 -15.64
C HIS A 99 -1.26 13.78 -14.66
N VAL A 100 -0.22 12.96 -14.78
CA VAL A 100 -0.01 11.81 -13.89
C VAL A 100 0.42 12.28 -12.50
N THR A 101 1.28 13.28 -12.38
CA THR A 101 1.69 13.81 -11.08
C THR A 101 0.53 14.50 -10.37
N SER A 102 -0.27 15.30 -11.06
CA SER A 102 -1.47 15.92 -10.47
C SER A 102 -2.53 14.88 -10.06
N PHE A 103 -2.72 13.83 -10.85
CA PHE A 103 -3.58 12.70 -10.46
C PHE A 103 -3.06 12.01 -9.18
N LEU A 104 -1.77 11.67 -9.12
CA LEU A 104 -1.18 11.05 -7.94
C LEU A 104 -1.24 11.95 -6.71
N LYS A 105 -0.98 13.25 -6.86
CA LYS A 105 -1.16 14.24 -5.78
C LYS A 105 -2.58 14.21 -5.23
N ASN A 106 -3.58 14.18 -6.11
CA ASN A 106 -4.98 14.20 -5.70
C ASN A 106 -5.40 12.89 -5.04
N VAL A 107 -5.00 11.73 -5.59
CA VAL A 107 -5.34 10.42 -5.05
C VAL A 107 -4.63 10.16 -3.72
N PHE A 108 -3.38 10.58 -3.58
CA PHE A 108 -2.58 10.40 -2.36
C PHE A 108 -2.55 11.66 -1.50
N ARG A 109 -3.57 12.52 -1.54
CA ARG A 109 -3.68 13.64 -0.61
C ARG A 109 -4.31 13.19 0.70
N CYS A 110 -3.63 13.42 1.81
CA CYS A 110 -4.20 13.18 3.12
C CYS A 110 -5.33 14.20 3.40
N THR A 111 -6.53 13.74 3.73
CA THR A 111 -7.67 14.64 3.98
C THR A 111 -7.60 15.35 5.33
N ILE A 112 -6.62 14.99 6.17
CA ILE A 112 -6.46 15.50 7.54
C ILE A 112 -5.29 16.49 7.61
N CYS A 113 -4.08 16.08 7.21
CA CYS A 113 -2.92 16.97 7.21
C CYS A 113 -2.75 17.75 5.91
N PHE A 114 -3.56 17.47 4.88
CA PHE A 114 -3.53 18.12 3.56
C PHE A 114 -2.21 17.99 2.78
N GLY A 115 -1.25 17.24 3.30
CA GLY A 115 -0.01 16.88 2.60
C GLY A 115 -0.15 15.59 1.80
N SER A 116 0.91 15.23 1.09
CA SER A 116 1.02 13.93 0.45
C SER A 116 1.05 12.81 1.48
N THR A 117 0.35 11.73 1.14
CA THR A 117 0.12 10.61 2.03
C THR A 117 1.37 9.76 2.11
N LYS A 118 1.83 9.52 3.35
CA LYS A 118 2.94 8.61 3.62
C LYS A 118 2.41 7.17 3.61
N LEU A 119 3.08 6.27 2.89
CA LEU A 119 2.76 4.84 2.99
C LEU A 119 3.38 4.25 4.26
N PRO A 120 2.72 3.28 4.92
CA PRO A 120 1.40 2.75 4.57
C PRO A 120 0.28 3.78 4.78
N ALA A 121 -0.73 3.75 3.91
CA ALA A 121 -1.85 4.70 3.91
C ALA A 121 -3.15 4.03 4.36
N ALA A 122 -4.10 4.81 4.84
CA ALA A 122 -5.44 4.33 5.15
C ALA A 122 -6.36 4.52 3.94
N CYS A 123 -7.14 3.49 3.61
CA CYS A 123 -8.19 3.49 2.60
C CYS A 123 -9.53 3.16 3.27
N CYS A 124 -10.53 4.02 3.12
CA CYS A 124 -11.84 3.80 3.72
C CYS A 124 -12.52 2.58 3.07
N SER A 125 -13.11 1.69 3.88
CA SER A 125 -13.84 0.55 3.34
C SER A 125 -15.17 0.93 2.67
N SER A 126 -15.76 2.06 3.02
CA SER A 126 -17.08 2.50 2.54
C SER A 126 -17.02 3.30 1.24
N CYS A 127 -16.08 4.23 1.11
CA CYS A 127 -15.92 5.03 -0.11
C CYS A 127 -14.74 4.60 -0.98
N GLU A 128 -13.98 3.58 -0.55
CA GLU A 128 -12.82 3.01 -1.26
C GLU A 128 -11.71 4.02 -1.60
N ALA A 129 -11.79 5.24 -1.06
CA ALA A 129 -10.81 6.29 -1.26
C ALA A 129 -9.64 6.15 -0.27
N ILE A 130 -8.45 6.54 -0.72
CA ILE A 130 -7.31 6.78 0.18
C ILE A 130 -7.62 8.04 0.99
N ILE A 131 -7.74 7.89 2.30
CA ILE A 131 -8.13 8.98 3.21
C ILE A 131 -6.91 9.70 3.81
N GLY A 132 -5.76 9.02 3.91
CA GLY A 132 -4.53 9.68 4.28
C GLY A 132 -3.55 8.83 5.07
N CYS A 133 -2.63 9.50 5.75
CA CYS A 133 -1.59 8.87 6.56
C CYS A 133 -2.23 8.07 7.71
N ILE A 134 -1.70 6.88 7.99
CA ILE A 134 -2.20 6.03 9.09
C ILE A 134 -2.25 6.79 10.42
N HIS A 135 -1.16 7.45 10.79
CA HIS A 135 -1.11 8.22 12.04
C HIS A 135 -2.17 9.33 12.11
N CYS A 136 -2.44 10.02 10.99
CA CYS A 136 -3.49 11.05 10.97
C CYS A 136 -4.87 10.44 11.19
N VAL A 137 -5.15 9.28 10.57
CA VAL A 137 -6.43 8.59 10.68
C VAL A 137 -6.63 7.97 12.06
N GLU A 138 -5.56 7.45 12.68
CA GLU A 138 -5.59 6.98 14.06
C GLU A 138 -5.86 8.12 15.04
N GLN A 139 -5.16 9.26 14.90
CA GLN A 139 -5.43 10.44 15.72
C GLN A 139 -6.87 10.93 15.54
N TRP A 140 -7.36 10.97 14.30
CA TRP A 140 -8.74 11.33 14.00
C TRP A 140 -9.75 10.42 14.70
N ARG A 141 -9.52 9.10 14.67
CA ARG A 141 -10.36 8.13 15.39
C ARG A 141 -10.34 8.41 16.89
N ASP A 142 -9.16 8.63 17.45
CA ASP A 142 -8.97 8.80 18.89
C ASP A 142 -9.55 10.15 19.37
N ASP A 143 -9.52 11.20 18.55
CA ASP A 143 -10.16 12.50 18.86
C ASP A 143 -11.69 12.43 18.78
N ASN A 144 -12.23 11.51 17.95
CA ASN A 144 -13.67 11.31 17.75
C ASN A 144 -14.23 10.15 18.59
N GLN A 145 -13.66 9.90 19.78
CA GLN A 145 -14.05 8.86 20.76
C GLN A 145 -15.53 8.83 21.19
N ALA A 146 -16.38 9.75 20.72
CA ALA A 146 -17.81 9.76 20.98
C ALA A 146 -18.56 8.57 20.34
N THR A 147 -17.97 7.93 19.33
CA THR A 147 -18.53 6.74 18.67
C THR A 147 -17.60 5.55 18.87
N SER A 148 -18.17 4.36 19.12
CA SER A 148 -17.41 3.11 19.25
C SER A 148 -16.77 2.67 17.94
N GLU A 149 -17.15 3.28 16.83
CA GLU A 149 -16.72 2.93 15.47
C GLU A 149 -15.99 4.10 14.82
N PHE A 150 -15.05 3.78 13.92
CA PHE A 150 -14.33 4.77 13.15
C PHE A 150 -15.27 5.45 12.14
N MET A 151 -15.24 6.79 12.11
CA MET A 151 -15.97 7.59 11.15
C MET A 151 -15.01 8.16 10.11
N CYS A 152 -15.26 7.85 8.83
CA CYS A 152 -14.41 8.31 7.73
C CYS A 152 -14.38 9.84 7.64
N PRO A 153 -13.19 10.50 7.64
CA PRO A 153 -13.10 11.95 7.54
C PRO A 153 -13.57 12.50 6.18
N LEU A 154 -13.60 11.65 5.14
CA LEU A 154 -14.01 12.02 3.79
C LEU A 154 -15.51 11.84 3.56
N CYS A 155 -16.05 10.64 3.78
CA CYS A 155 -17.44 10.31 3.48
C CYS A 155 -18.38 10.25 4.70
N ARG A 156 -17.84 10.36 5.92
CA ARG A 156 -18.56 10.29 7.20
C ARG A 156 -19.32 8.99 7.46
N ALA A 157 -19.09 7.96 6.66
CA ALA A 157 -19.60 6.63 6.95
C ALA A 157 -18.86 6.01 8.13
N GLU A 158 -19.59 5.29 8.96
CA GLU A 158 -19.06 4.40 10.00
C GLU A 158 -18.46 3.15 9.34
N GLY A 159 -17.38 2.63 9.92
CA GLY A 159 -16.78 1.39 9.47
C GLY A 159 -15.30 1.30 9.81
N GLU A 160 -14.56 0.48 9.07
CA GLU A 160 -13.12 0.31 9.22
C GLU A 160 -12.37 0.94 8.05
N TYR A 161 -11.06 1.14 8.21
CA TYR A 161 -10.17 1.42 7.09
C TYR A 161 -9.24 0.23 6.84
N LYS A 162 -8.87 0.04 5.58
CA LYS A 162 -7.86 -0.92 5.13
C LYS A 162 -6.53 -0.21 4.96
N THR A 163 -5.44 -0.93 5.19
CA THR A 163 -4.09 -0.40 5.00
C THR A 163 -3.61 -0.65 3.58
N VAL A 164 -3.27 0.42 2.87
CA VAL A 164 -2.50 0.37 1.62
C VAL A 164 -1.04 0.10 1.99
N PRO A 165 -0.43 -1.00 1.53
CA PRO A 165 0.92 -1.36 1.92
C PRO A 165 1.96 -0.41 1.33
N VAL A 166 3.16 -0.43 1.91
CA VAL A 166 4.31 0.28 1.35
C VAL A 166 4.68 -0.36 0.01
N ILE A 167 4.52 0.40 -1.06
CA ILE A 167 5.02 0.07 -2.39
C ILE A 167 6.15 1.05 -2.68
N ARG A 168 7.39 0.55 -2.68
CA ARG A 168 8.59 1.40 -2.76
C ARG A 168 8.55 2.35 -3.96
N GLU A 169 8.16 1.86 -5.13
CA GLU A 169 8.12 2.66 -6.34
C GLU A 169 7.10 3.81 -6.26
N LEU A 170 5.96 3.55 -5.60
CA LEU A 170 4.94 4.55 -5.35
C LEU A 170 5.40 5.57 -4.30
N GLN A 171 6.07 5.10 -3.25
CA GLN A 171 6.67 5.98 -2.23
C GLN A 171 7.70 6.93 -2.85
N GLU A 172 8.60 6.42 -3.69
CA GLU A 172 9.59 7.24 -4.41
C GLU A 172 8.92 8.29 -5.31
N ALA A 173 7.85 7.90 -6.01
CA ALA A 173 7.10 8.81 -6.86
C ALA A 173 6.45 9.94 -6.05
N LEU A 174 5.80 9.63 -4.93
CA LEU A 174 5.17 10.63 -4.06
C LEU A 174 6.19 11.61 -3.46
N VAL A 175 7.35 11.11 -3.03
CA VAL A 175 8.44 11.97 -2.52
C VAL A 175 9.00 12.89 -3.61
N SER A 176 9.15 12.38 -4.84
CA SER A 176 9.65 13.19 -5.97
C SER A 176 8.66 14.28 -6.36
N ILE A 177 7.37 13.98 -6.27
CA ILE A 177 6.27 14.91 -6.53
C ILE A 177 6.29 16.07 -5.50
N ASP A 178 6.45 15.76 -4.21
CA ASP A 178 6.54 16.77 -3.15
C ASP A 178 7.78 17.68 -3.30
N ALA A 179 8.91 17.11 -3.70
CA ALA A 179 10.14 17.87 -3.91
C ALA A 179 10.02 18.91 -5.04
N ASN A 180 9.26 18.59 -6.09
CA ASN A 180 9.03 19.50 -7.21
C ASN A 180 8.10 20.67 -6.82
N ASP A 181 7.10 20.44 -5.95
CA ASP A 181 6.20 21.51 -5.46
C ASP A 181 6.92 22.58 -4.63
N LEU A 182 7.99 22.20 -3.93
CA LEU A 182 8.82 23.14 -3.18
C LEU A 182 9.70 24.01 -4.09
N GLN A 183 9.99 23.55 -5.31
CA GLN A 183 10.78 24.31 -6.29
C GLN A 183 9.91 25.31 -7.07
N GLU A 184 8.65 24.97 -7.37
CA GLU A 184 7.73 25.85 -8.11
C GLU A 184 7.13 26.98 -7.25
N ASN A 185 6.94 26.78 -5.93
CA ASN A 185 6.41 27.81 -5.02
C ASN A 185 7.48 28.71 -4.39
N GLY A 186 8.75 28.56 -4.81
CA GLY A 186 9.91 29.31 -4.30
C GLY A 186 10.41 30.44 -5.21
N GLN A 187 9.64 30.80 -6.26
CA GLN A 187 9.91 31.95 -7.14
C GLN A 187 8.96 33.12 -6.87
#